data_AF-A0A4R5B1P5-F1
#
_entry.id   AF-A0A4R5B1P5-F1
#
_cell.length_a   1.000
_cell.length_b   1.000
_cell.length_c   1.000
_cell.angle_alpha   90.00
_cell.angle_beta   90.00
_cell.angle_gamma   90.00
#
_symmetry.space_group_name_H-M   'P 1'
#
loop_
_entity.id
_entity.type
_entity.pdbx_description
1 polymer ?
#
loop_
_entity_poly.entity_id
_entity_poly.type
_entity_poly.pdbx_seq_one_letter_code
_entity_poly.pdbx_strand_id
1 'polypeptide(L)' 'MGDEFDVVNPATEEIVERVRLASGEEVDAAVARGRRVFPSWRDLAAGDRGRLLR' A
#
# COMPACT_ATOMS: atom_id res chain seq x y z
N MET A 1 -0.81 -22.89 1.32
CA MET A 1 0.01 -22.18 2.34
C MET A 1 -0.62 -20.82 2.45
N GLY A 2 -1.13 -20.48 3.64
CA GLY A 2 -2.13 -19.42 3.81
C GLY A 2 -1.62 -18.06 3.35
N ASP A 3 -2.50 -17.30 2.69
CA ASP A 3 -2.23 -15.95 2.21
C ASP A 3 -2.23 -14.93 3.37
N GLU A 4 -2.04 -15.33 4.63
CA GLU A 4 -2.09 -14.46 5.81
C GLU A 4 -0.71 -14.31 6.46
N PHE A 5 -0.40 -13.07 6.87
CA PHE A 5 0.79 -12.68 7.60
C PHE A 5 0.41 -12.23 9.01
N ASP A 6 0.94 -12.94 10.01
CA ASP A 6 0.77 -12.57 11.42
C ASP A 6 1.70 -11.39 11.76
N VAL A 7 1.12 -10.27 12.15
CA VAL A 7 1.85 -9.12 12.70
C VAL A 7 2.07 -9.38 14.19
N VAL A 8 3.33 -9.48 14.60
CA VAL A 8 3.71 -9.83 15.98
C VAL A 8 4.28 -8.62 16.71
N ASN A 9 3.86 -8.42 17.96
CA ASN A 9 4.42 -7.42 18.84
C ASN A 9 5.83 -7.86 19.31
N PRO A 10 6.90 -7.10 19.02
CA PRO A 10 8.26 -7.50 19.40
C PRO A 10 8.52 -7.46 20.92
N ALA A 11 7.66 -6.81 21.71
CA ALA A 11 7.83 -6.72 23.17
C ALA A 11 7.13 -7.85 23.94
N THR A 12 6.10 -8.47 23.36
CA THR A 12 5.26 -9.48 24.05
C THR A 12 5.14 -10.80 23.29
N GLU A 13 5.62 -10.87 22.05
CA GLU A 13 5.47 -12.02 21.13
C GLU A 13 4.02 -12.36 20.77
N GLU A 14 3.06 -11.51 21.14
CA GLU A 14 1.65 -11.69 20.82
C GLU A 14 1.33 -11.22 19.40
N ILE A 15 0.38 -11.91 18.74
CA ILE A 15 -0.16 -11.50 17.44
C ILE A 15 -1.11 -10.31 17.66
N VAL A 16 -0.81 -9.19 17.01
CA VAL A 16 -1.66 -7.99 17.05
C VAL A 16 -2.63 -7.91 15.88
N GLU A 17 -2.29 -8.52 14.74
CA GLU A 17 -3.13 -8.53 13.54
C GLU A 17 -2.77 -9.69 12.60
N ARG A 18 -3.72 -10.12 11.76
CA ARG A 18 -3.47 -10.98 10.60
C ARG A 18 -3.80 -10.23 9.32
N VAL A 19 -2.82 -10.11 8.42
CA VAL A 19 -2.95 -9.35 7.19
C VAL A 19 -2.93 -10.29 6.00
N ARG A 20 -3.92 -10.20 5.10
CA ARG A 20 -3.88 -10.96 3.86
C ARG A 20 -2.82 -10.40 2.91
N LEU A 21 -1.88 -11.23 2.51
CA LEU A 21 -0.93 -10.97 1.44
C LEU A 21 -1.67 -10.85 0.10
N ALA A 22 -1.21 -9.93 -0.74
CA ALA A 22 -1.70 -9.80 -2.10
C ALA A 22 -1.08 -10.90 -2.97
N SER A 23 -1.88 -11.48 -3.86
CA SER A 23 -1.38 -12.34 -4.93
C SER A 23 -0.57 -11.53 -5.94
N GLY A 24 0.25 -12.22 -6.76
CA GLY A 24 1.00 -11.56 -7.83
C GLY A 24 0.12 -10.78 -8.80
N GLU A 25 -1.04 -11.34 -9.17
CA GLU A 25 -2.00 -10.69 -10.06
C GLU A 25 -2.58 -9.39 -9.46
N GLU A 26 -2.86 -9.38 -8.16
CA GLU A 26 -3.37 -8.19 -7.47
C GLU A 26 -2.30 -7.11 -7.35
N VAL A 27 -1.04 -7.50 -7.13
CA VAL A 27 0.12 -6.60 -7.15
C VAL A 27 0.26 -5.97 -8.54
N ASP A 28 0.24 -6.78 -9.59
CA ASP A 28 0.34 -6.29 -10.97
C ASP A 28 -0.81 -5.34 -11.32
N ALA A 29 -2.03 -5.68 -10.92
CA ALA A 29 -3.20 -4.82 -11.11
C ALA A 29 -3.06 -3.49 -10.35
N ALA A 30 -2.53 -3.50 -9.12
CA ALA A 30 -2.29 -2.28 -8.34
C ALA A 30 -1.22 -1.38 -8.99
N VAL A 31 -0.12 -1.98 -9.45
CA VAL A 31 0.94 -1.25 -10.16
C VAL A 31 0.44 -0.65 -11.46
N ALA A 32 -0.35 -1.39 -12.25
CA ALA A 32 -0.95 -0.90 -13.48
C ALA A 32 -1.87 0.30 -13.23
N ARG A 33 -2.72 0.23 -12.19
CA ARG A 33 -3.58 1.36 -11.78
C ARG A 33 -2.74 2.58 -11.41
N GLY A 34 -1.69 2.39 -10.62
CA GLY A 34 -0.77 3.45 -10.20
C GLY A 34 -0.10 4.13 -11.39
N ARG A 35 0.44 3.35 -12.33
CA ARG A 35 1.07 3.88 -13.56
C ARG A 35 0.09 4.70 -14.41
N ARG A 36 -1.15 4.26 -14.52
CA ARG A 36 -2.19 4.95 -15.29
C ARG A 36 -2.53 6.33 -14.70
N VAL A 37 -2.58 6.48 -13.38
CA VAL A 37 -2.93 7.75 -12.72
C VAL A 37 -1.72 8.63 -12.40
N PHE A 38 -0.51 8.09 -12.52
CA PHE A 38 0.71 8.82 -12.20
C PHE A 38 0.87 10.15 -12.97
N PRO A 39 0.55 10.27 -14.28
CA PRO A 39 0.66 11.54 -14.99
C PRO A 39 -0.18 12.65 -14.33
N SER A 40 -1.44 12.38 -13.99
CA SER A 40 -2.29 13.40 -13.35
C SER A 40 -1.80 13.81 -11.96
N TRP A 41 -1.12 12.91 -11.23
CA TRP A 41 -0.47 13.25 -9.96
C TRP A 41 0.81 14.07 -10.14
N ARG A 42 1.66 13.67 -11.10
CA ARG A 42 2.92 14.33 -11.43
C ARG A 42 2.67 15.77 -11.89
N ASP A 43 1.63 15.98 -12.69
CA ASP A 43 1.33 17.25 -13.33
C ASP A 43 0.71 18.29 -12.38
N LEU A 44 0.34 17.89 -11.14
CA LEU A 44 -0.04 18.85 -10.09
C LEU A 44 1.13 19.76 -9.71
N ALA A 45 0.83 21.02 -9.36
CA ALA A 45 1.85 21.88 -8.77
C ALA A 45 2.30 21.33 -7.41
N ALA A 46 3.56 21.56 -7.05
CA ALA A 46 4.11 21.07 -5.78
C ALA A 46 3.31 21.56 -4.55
N GLY A 47 2.80 22.80 -4.60
CA GLY A 47 1.95 23.36 -3.55
C GLY A 47 0.62 22.62 -3.40
N ASP A 48 0.00 22.19 -4.50
CA ASP A 48 -1.27 21.47 -4.50
C ASP A 48 -1.10 20.07 -3.92
N ARG A 49 -0.03 19.35 -4.30
CA ARG A 49 0.32 18.08 -3.65
C ARG A 49 0.58 18.27 -2.15
N GLY A 50 1.27 19.34 -1.77
CA GLY A 50 1.51 19.67 -0.36
C GLY A 50 0.25 20.01 0.43
N ARG A 51 -0.85 20.45 -0.22
CA ARG A 51 -2.15 20.64 0.44
C ARG A 51 -2.84 19.31 0.75
N LEU A 52 -2.65 18.29 -0.08
CA LEU A 52 -3.25 16.96 0.12
C LEU A 52 -2.59 16.13 1.23
N LEU A 53 -1.39 16.52 1.66
CA LEU A 53 -0.60 15.83 2.70
C LEU A 53 -0.66 16.53 4.07
N ARG A 54 -1.47 17.59 4.20
CA ARG A 54 -1.77 18.25 5.48
C ARG A 54 -3.13 17.81 5.98
#